data_AF-A0A942MQK8-F1
#
_entry.id   AF-A0A942MQK8-F1
#
_cell.length_a   1.000
_cell.length_b   1.000
_cell.length_c   1.000
_cell.angle_alpha   90.00
_cell.angle_beta   90.00
_cell.angle_gamma   90.00
#
_symmetry.space_group_name_H-M   'P 1'
#
loop_
_entity.id
_entity.type
_entity.pdbx_description
1 polymer ?
#
loop_
_entity_poly.entity_id
_entity_poly.type
_entity_poly.pdbx_seq_one_letter_code
_entity_poly.pdbx_strand_id
1 'polypeptide(L)'
;MMSNKQKEAMAEICTTLAEFYKYPDEDFYSQLAMGVVEQELGVLFKEANLNTLGRDWRADLPDYTQLKKEYLRCLVGGSEPCAL
;
A
#
# COMPACT_ATOMS: atom_id res chain seq x y z
N MET A 1 19.73 13.21 12.85
CA MET A 1 18.70 14.20 12.50
C MET A 1 18.35 13.97 11.04
N MET A 2 17.08 13.73 10.69
CA MET A 2 16.69 13.47 9.29
C MET A 2 16.80 14.74 8.44
N SER A 3 17.27 14.61 7.20
CA SER A 3 17.26 15.70 6.22
C SER A 3 15.83 16.07 5.83
N ASN A 4 15.62 17.26 5.24
CA ASN A 4 14.30 17.64 4.74
C ASN A 4 13.79 16.66 3.68
N LYS A 5 14.67 16.24 2.76
CA LYS A 5 14.36 15.23 1.74
C LYS A 5 13.90 13.90 2.34
N GLN A 6 14.55 13.44 3.42
CA GLN A 6 14.14 12.22 4.12
C GLN A 6 12.77 12.35 4.79
N LYS A 7 12.41 13.54 5.28
CA LYS A 7 11.09 13.79 5.88
C LYS A 7 9.99 13.83 4.83
N GLU A 8 10.25 14.44 3.68
CA GLU A 8 9.34 14.46 2.53
C GLU A 8 9.07 13.04 2.03
N ALA A 9 10.13 12.26 1.79
CA ALA A 9 10.00 10.86 1.40
C ALA A 9 9.19 10.03 2.41
N MET A 10 9.39 10.27 3.72
CA MET A 10 8.60 9.60 4.76
C MET A 10 7.13 9.99 4.72
N ALA A 11 6.82 11.27 4.51
CA ALA A 11 5.43 11.74 4.40
C ALA A 11 4.74 11.13 3.17
N GLU A 12 5.44 11.02 2.05
CA GLU A 12 4.94 10.39 0.84
C GLU A 12 4.72 8.88 1.05
N ILE A 13 5.66 8.17 1.68
CA ILE A 13 5.47 6.76 2.08
C ILE A 13 4.20 6.60 2.90
N CYS A 14 4.01 7.43 3.93
CA CYS A 14 2.82 7.37 4.78
C CYS A 14 1.54 7.63 3.98
N THR A 15 1.58 8.56 3.03
CA THR A 15 0.43 8.90 2.18
C THR A 15 0.08 7.74 1.24
N THR A 16 1.06 7.18 0.55
CA THR A 16 0.88 6.01 -0.33
C THR A 16 0.36 4.80 0.45
N LEU A 17 0.89 4.53 1.65
CA LEU A 17 0.41 3.44 2.49
C LEU A 17 -1.00 3.69 3.05
N ALA A 18 -1.40 4.95 3.23
CA ALA A 18 -2.75 5.29 3.68
C ALA A 18 -3.82 4.96 2.63
N GLU A 19 -3.49 4.94 1.34
CA GLU A 19 -4.43 4.55 0.28
C GLU A 19 -4.97 3.12 0.47
N PHE A 20 -4.17 2.20 1.01
CA PHE A 20 -4.60 0.82 1.32
C PHE A 20 -5.74 0.74 2.35
N TYR A 21 -5.93 1.80 3.14
CA TYR A 21 -6.98 1.89 4.16
C TYR A 21 -8.20 2.67 3.69
N LYS A 22 -8.18 3.19 2.46
CA LYS A 22 -9.36 3.76 1.82
C LYS A 22 -10.12 2.67 1.07
N TYR A 23 -11.40 2.91 0.85
CA TYR A 23 -12.20 2.01 0.03
C TYR A 23 -11.56 1.88 -1.36
N PRO A 24 -11.23 0.67 -1.81
CA PRO A 24 -10.46 0.49 -3.03
C PRO A 24 -11.28 0.91 -4.24
N ASP A 25 -10.67 1.76 -5.07
CA ASP A 25 -11.16 2.17 -6.38
C ASP A 25 -10.37 1.49 -7.52
N GLU A 26 -10.87 1.64 -8.74
CA GLU A 26 -10.29 0.98 -9.92
C GLU A 26 -8.93 1.57 -10.32
N ASP A 27 -8.69 2.85 -10.03
CA ASP A 27 -7.44 3.53 -10.37
C ASP A 27 -6.31 3.02 -9.50
N PHE A 28 -6.52 2.97 -8.18
CA PHE A 28 -5.55 2.43 -7.23
C PHE A 28 -5.30 0.95 -7.48
N TYR A 29 -6.37 0.17 -7.75
CA TYR A 29 -6.23 -1.24 -8.14
C TYR A 29 -5.35 -1.40 -9.38
N SER A 30 -5.57 -0.58 -10.42
CA SER A 30 -4.78 -0.63 -11.64
C SER A 30 -3.30 -0.31 -11.39
N GLN A 31 -3.02 0.67 -10.53
CA GLN A 31 -1.65 1.00 -10.14
C GLN A 31 -0.95 -0.15 -9.41
N LEU A 32 -1.65 -0.84 -8.50
CA LEU A 32 -1.15 -2.04 -7.83
C LEU A 32 -0.89 -3.18 -8.82
N ALA A 33 -1.85 -3.45 -9.72
CA ALA A 33 -1.73 -4.51 -10.71
C ALA A 33 -0.56 -4.26 -11.69
N MET A 34 -0.28 -2.99 -12.00
CA MET A 34 0.85 -2.57 -12.84
C MET A 34 2.19 -2.54 -12.10
N GLY A 35 2.19 -2.65 -10.76
CA GLY A 35 3.40 -2.58 -9.94
C GLY A 35 3.96 -1.15 -9.78
N VAL A 36 3.13 -0.13 -10.01
CA VAL A 36 3.53 1.29 -9.94
C VAL A 36 3.80 1.68 -8.48
N VAL A 37 2.91 1.28 -7.59
CA VAL A 37 2.98 1.61 -6.15
C VAL A 37 4.26 1.03 -5.52
N GLU A 38 4.62 -0.21 -5.87
CA GLU A 38 5.85 -0.87 -5.43
C GLU A 38 7.10 -0.14 -5.91
N GLN A 39 7.10 0.31 -7.17
CA GLN A 39 8.23 1.06 -7.74
C GLN A 39 8.39 2.41 -7.03
N GLU A 40 7.30 3.14 -6.82
CA GLU A 40 7.30 4.43 -6.13
C GLU A 40 7.77 4.29 -4.69
N LEU A 41 7.21 3.35 -3.93
CA LEU A 41 7.65 3.07 -2.57
C LEU A 41 9.11 2.63 -2.52
N GLY A 42 9.58 1.83 -3.49
CA GLY A 42 10.97 1.41 -3.59
C GLY A 42 11.94 2.58 -3.77
N VAL A 43 11.54 3.62 -4.50
CA VAL A 43 12.30 4.88 -4.61
C VAL A 43 12.27 5.63 -3.28
N LEU A 44 11.07 5.84 -2.72
CA LEU A 44 10.90 6.61 -1.50
C LEU A 44 11.61 5.99 -0.29
N PHE A 45 11.61 4.67 -0.17
CA PHE A 45 12.34 3.98 0.89
C PHE A 45 13.85 4.25 0.82
N LYS A 46 14.43 4.27 -0.38
CA LYS A 46 15.85 4.63 -0.57
C LYS A 46 16.09 6.08 -0.18
N GLU A 47 15.20 6.99 -0.57
CA GLU A 47 15.32 8.41 -0.23
C GLU A 47 15.18 8.68 1.27
N ALA A 48 14.32 7.91 1.94
CA ALA A 48 14.15 7.92 3.39
C ALA A 48 15.27 7.17 4.16
N ASN A 49 16.25 6.59 3.45
CA ASN A 49 17.32 5.76 4.01
C ASN A 49 16.80 4.56 4.82
N LEU A 50 15.74 3.92 4.30
CA LEU A 50 15.15 2.69 4.84
C LEU A 50 15.65 1.49 4.03
N ASN A 51 16.19 0.49 4.73
CA ASN A 51 16.56 -0.80 4.12
C ASN A 51 15.36 -1.74 4.17
N THR A 52 14.43 -1.56 3.23
CA THR A 52 13.30 -2.47 3.03
C THR A 52 13.51 -3.28 1.74
N LEU A 53 13.25 -4.58 1.83
CA LEU A 53 13.09 -5.40 0.65
C LEU A 53 11.70 -5.06 0.10
N GLY A 54 11.65 -4.40 -1.06
CA GLY A 54 10.38 -4.14 -1.74
C GLY A 54 9.62 -5.46 -1.91
N ARG A 55 8.33 -5.47 -1.55
CA ARG A 55 7.45 -6.62 -1.78
C ARG A 55 6.76 -6.43 -3.11
N ASP A 56 6.76 -7.45 -3.96
CA ASP A 56 5.92 -7.50 -5.15
C ASP A 56 4.51 -7.94 -4.74
N TRP A 57 3.53 -7.03 -4.73
CA TRP A 57 2.18 -7.37 -4.30
C TRP A 57 1.37 -8.06 -5.39
N ARG A 58 1.79 -7.96 -6.65
CA ARG A 58 1.07 -8.56 -7.80
C ARG A 58 0.94 -10.07 -7.69
N ALA A 59 1.87 -10.74 -7.02
CA ALA A 59 1.82 -12.18 -6.79
C ALA A 59 0.65 -12.60 -5.87
N ASP A 60 0.26 -11.72 -4.94
CA ASP A 60 -0.78 -11.97 -3.94
C ASP A 60 -2.05 -11.12 -4.18
N LEU A 61 -2.04 -10.25 -5.20
CA LEU A 61 -3.13 -9.31 -5.47
C LEU A 61 -4.33 -10.06 -6.06
N PRO A 62 -5.48 -10.13 -5.35
CA PRO A 62 -6.66 -10.75 -5.89
C PRO A 62 -7.30 -9.83 -6.93
N ASP A 63 -8.29 -10.32 -7.69
CA ASP A 63 -9.03 -9.44 -8.60
C ASP A 63 -9.73 -8.28 -7.86
N TYR A 64 -10.06 -7.21 -8.58
CA TYR A 64 -10.66 -6.01 -7.98
C TYR A 64 -11.93 -6.31 -7.17
N THR A 65 -12.76 -7.26 -7.61
CA THR A 65 -13.98 -7.63 -6.89
C THR A 65 -13.65 -8.31 -5.55
N GLN A 66 -12.66 -9.19 -5.55
CA GLN A 66 -12.16 -9.84 -4.35
C GLN A 66 -11.46 -8.85 -3.41
N LEU A 67 -10.67 -7.90 -3.93
CA LEU A 67 -10.04 -6.84 -3.13
C LEU A 67 -11.09 -6.04 -2.35
N LYS A 68 -12.20 -5.66 -3.00
CA LYS A 68 -13.31 -4.95 -2.33
C LYS A 68 -13.97 -5.81 -1.25
N LYS A 69 -14.17 -7.10 -1.51
CA LYS A 69 -14.73 -8.03 -0.51
C LYS A 69 -13.80 -8.16 0.69
N GLU A 70 -12.51 -8.29 0.46
CA GLU A 70 -11.49 -8.35 1.52
C GLU A 70 -11.42 -7.06 2.31
N TYR A 71 -11.46 -5.89 1.65
CA TYR A 71 -11.54 -4.60 2.34
C TYR A 71 -12.77 -4.53 3.25
N LEU A 72 -13.94 -4.86 2.72
CA LEU A 72 -15.18 -4.86 3.50
C LEU A 72 -15.11 -5.84 4.67
N ARG A 73 -14.55 -7.05 4.46
CA ARG A 73 -14.37 -8.06 5.49
C ARG A 73 -13.45 -7.59 6.61
N CYS A 74 -12.28 -7.04 6.26
CA CYS A 74 -11.22 -6.71 7.21
C CYS A 74 -11.41 -5.35 7.91
N LEU A 75 -12.02 -4.37 7.24
CA LEU A 75 -12.05 -2.98 7.72
C LEU A 75 -13.46 -2.42 7.99
N VAL A 76 -14.52 -3.04 7.46
CA VAL A 76 -15.91 -2.54 7.62
C VAL A 76 -16.81 -3.55 8.34
N GLY A 77 -16.56 -4.85 8.16
CA GLY A 77 -17.33 -5.97 8.71
C GLY A 77 -17.03 -6.18 10.18
N GLY A 78 -17.76 -5.50 11.05
CA GLY A 78 -17.58 -5.56 12.51
C GLY A 78 -18.03 -6.85 13.20
N SER A 79 -17.77 -8.04 12.65
CA SER A 79 -18.16 -9.30 13.31
C SER A 79 -17.00 -10.14 13.83
N GLU A 80 -15.89 -10.27 13.10
CA GLU A 80 -14.69 -10.98 13.59
C GLU A 80 -13.42 -10.40 12.94
N PRO A 81 -12.56 -9.68 13.68
CA PRO A 81 -11.22 -9.35 13.18
C PRO A 81 -10.45 -10.67 12.99
N CYS A 82 -9.87 -10.85 11.81
CA CYS A 82 -9.26 -12.07 11.30
C CYS A 82 -8.60 -12.98 12.36
N ALA A 83 -9.23 -14.11 12.66
CA ALA A 83 -8.53 -15.33 13.03
C ALA A 83 -8.57 -16.27 11.83
N LEU A 84 -7.45 -16.38 11.11
CA LEU A 84 -6.95 -17.57 10.41
C LEU A 84 -5.50 -17.31 9.99
#